data_AF-A0A950M3W9-F1
#
_entry.id   AF-A0A950M3W9-F1
#
_cell.length_a   1.000
_cell.length_b   1.000
_cell.length_c   1.000
_cell.angle_alpha   90.00
_cell.angle_beta   90.00
_cell.angle_gamma   90.00
#
_symmetry.space_group_name_H-M   'P 1'
#
loop_
_entity.id
_entity.type
_entity.pdbx_description
1 polymer ?
#
loop_
_entity_poly.entity_id
_entity_poly.type
_entity_poly.pdbx_seq_one_letter_code
_entity_poly.pdbx_strand_id
1 'polypeptide(L)'
;MTDREASGNGDKPLAIDIVSDVVCPWCFIGKRKLEQALSRRPERRVELRWRPFQLDPTIPAGGIDRNLYLERKFGNSARVAEIQARVREAGHEVGIPFAFEKIRKSPNTLDAHRLIRWAHSTGRQTQVKEALLRLYFIDGGDLGDRAALIRVGEETGLDRRVMTQLLEDGSDVTAVQEEIATAVRLGVSGVPFFIFDSKFAVPGAQSADVLVAAIDKTLQAEPEVATA
;
A
#
# COMPACT_ATOMS: atom_id res chain seq x y z
N MET A 1 -21.78 39.96 -23.54
CA MET A 1 -21.85 38.50 -23.78
C MET A 1 -20.73 37.90 -22.97
N THR A 2 -21.12 37.14 -21.95
CA THR A 2 -20.32 36.73 -20.80
C THR A 2 -19.47 35.52 -21.11
N ASP A 3 -18.16 35.62 -20.88
CA ASP A 3 -17.31 34.49 -20.54
C ASP A 3 -16.47 34.90 -19.33
N ARG A 4 -17.00 34.62 -18.13
CA ARG A 4 -16.21 34.52 -16.91
C ARG A 4 -15.95 33.04 -16.71
N GLU A 5 -14.73 32.61 -17.02
CA GLU A 5 -14.23 31.29 -16.66
C GLU A 5 -14.33 31.13 -15.14
N ALA A 6 -15.24 30.27 -14.72
CA ALA A 6 -15.32 29.77 -13.37
C ALA A 6 -14.17 28.77 -13.15
N SER A 7 -12.96 29.27 -12.90
CA SER A 7 -11.89 28.46 -12.31
C SER A 7 -12.12 28.35 -10.81
N GLY A 8 -13.17 27.61 -10.43
CA GLY A 8 -13.48 27.28 -9.05
C GLY A 8 -12.50 26.26 -8.51
N ASN A 9 -12.10 26.45 -7.26
CA ASN A 9 -11.19 25.59 -6.47
C ASN A 9 -11.76 24.18 -6.17
N GLY A 10 -12.67 23.66 -7.00
CA GLY A 10 -13.28 22.33 -6.92
C GLY A 10 -12.59 21.25 -7.77
N ASP A 11 -11.40 21.55 -8.31
CA ASP A 11 -10.65 20.68 -9.23
C ASP A 11 -9.41 20.01 -8.59
N LYS A 12 -9.13 20.30 -7.31
CA LYS A 12 -8.02 19.66 -6.60
C LYS A 12 -8.39 18.21 -6.26
N PRO A 13 -7.58 17.21 -6.64
CA PRO A 13 -7.82 15.84 -6.23
C PRO A 13 -7.72 15.69 -4.71
N LEU A 14 -8.60 14.89 -4.12
CA LEU A 14 -8.47 14.44 -2.74
C LEU A 14 -7.23 13.55 -2.66
N ALA A 15 -6.22 13.97 -1.90
CA ALA A 15 -5.01 13.19 -1.71
C ALA A 15 -5.23 12.17 -0.59
N ILE A 16 -4.92 10.91 -0.86
CA ILE A 16 -4.96 9.83 0.14
C ILE A 16 -3.59 9.18 0.20
N ASP A 17 -2.85 9.45 1.29
CA ASP A 17 -1.65 8.67 1.59
C ASP A 17 -2.04 7.35 2.25
N ILE A 18 -1.53 6.24 1.71
CA ILE A 18 -1.74 4.91 2.26
C ILE A 18 -0.39 4.37 2.70
N VAL A 19 -0.14 4.41 4.01
CA VAL A 19 1.03 3.76 4.62
C VAL A 19 0.77 2.26 4.68
N SER A 20 1.62 1.48 3.99
CA SER A 20 1.32 0.08 3.70
C SER A 20 2.58 -0.75 3.51
N ASP A 21 2.53 -2.01 3.96
CA ASP A 21 3.54 -3.03 3.62
C ASP A 21 2.99 -4.02 2.58
N VAL A 22 3.86 -4.56 1.73
CA VAL A 22 3.50 -5.55 0.67
C VAL A 22 3.37 -6.97 1.21
N VAL A 23 3.86 -7.25 2.42
CA VAL A 23 3.70 -8.53 3.12
C VAL A 23 2.62 -8.49 4.22
N CYS A 24 1.84 -7.41 4.30
CA CYS A 24 0.71 -7.28 5.20
C CYS A 24 -0.61 -7.68 4.50
N PRO A 25 -1.28 -8.77 4.91
CA PRO A 25 -2.52 -9.18 4.23
C PRO A 25 -3.67 -8.21 4.47
N TRP A 26 -3.69 -7.54 5.63
CA TRP A 26 -4.66 -6.48 5.93
C TRP A 26 -4.46 -5.25 5.02
N CYS A 27 -3.24 -5.00 4.52
CA CYS A 27 -3.04 -3.96 3.52
C CYS A 27 -3.74 -4.30 2.20
N PHE A 28 -3.76 -5.59 1.82
CA PHE A 28 -4.47 -6.03 0.62
C PHE A 28 -5.99 -5.89 0.78
N ILE A 29 -6.51 -6.35 1.92
CA ILE A 29 -7.93 -6.20 2.28
C ILE A 29 -8.32 -4.72 2.33
N GLY A 30 -7.51 -3.89 2.99
CA GLY A 30 -7.74 -2.44 3.08
C GLY A 30 -7.72 -1.75 1.72
N LYS A 31 -6.84 -2.17 0.79
CA LYS A 31 -6.86 -1.68 -0.60
C LYS A 31 -8.21 -1.97 -1.26
N ARG A 32 -8.73 -3.19 -1.17
CA ARG A 32 -10.04 -3.54 -1.72
C ARG A 32 -11.18 -2.73 -1.11
N LYS A 33 -11.16 -2.56 0.21
CA LYS A 33 -12.18 -1.75 0.91
C LYS A 33 -12.11 -0.27 0.53
N LEU A 34 -10.91 0.27 0.33
CA LEU A 34 -10.74 1.62 -0.20
C LEU A 34 -11.27 1.74 -1.64
N GLU A 35 -10.98 0.77 -2.52
CA GLU A 35 -11.52 0.73 -3.88
C GLU A 35 -13.06 0.72 -3.89
N GLN A 36 -13.68 -0.07 -3.01
CA GLN A 36 -15.13 -0.08 -2.81
C GLN A 36 -15.69 1.24 -2.25
N ALA A 37 -14.94 1.92 -1.39
CA ALA A 37 -15.34 3.25 -0.90
C ALA A 37 -15.28 4.29 -2.01
N LEU A 38 -14.20 4.29 -2.80
CA LEU A 38 -13.99 5.20 -3.92
C LEU A 38 -15.01 4.99 -5.05
N SER A 39 -15.43 3.75 -5.32
CA SER A 39 -16.46 3.48 -6.32
C SER A 39 -17.84 4.08 -5.96
N ARG A 40 -18.06 4.44 -4.68
CA ARG A 40 -19.27 5.13 -4.22
C ARG A 40 -19.18 6.66 -4.33
N ARG A 41 -18.03 7.19 -4.76
CA ARG A 41 -17.74 8.61 -5.01
C ARG A 41 -17.11 8.80 -6.40
N PRO A 42 -17.74 8.30 -7.48
CA PRO A 42 -17.13 8.27 -8.82
C PRO A 42 -16.86 9.67 -9.40
N GLU A 43 -17.54 10.70 -8.90
CA GLU A 43 -17.34 12.09 -9.29
C GLU A 43 -16.10 12.73 -8.67
N ARG A 44 -15.45 12.06 -7.70
CA ARG A 44 -14.29 12.59 -6.98
C ARG A 44 -13.00 12.19 -7.66
N ARG A 45 -12.23 13.21 -8.03
CA ARG A 45 -10.84 13.02 -8.44
C ARG A 45 -10.01 12.70 -7.19
N VAL A 46 -9.29 11.58 -7.22
CA VAL A 46 -8.50 11.09 -6.08
C VAL A 46 -7.08 10.84 -6.53
N GLU A 47 -6.13 11.28 -5.72
CA GLU A 47 -4.70 10.97 -5.87
C GLU A 47 -4.30 9.98 -4.77
N LEU A 48 -4.02 8.74 -5.15
CA LEU A 48 -3.53 7.71 -4.22
C LEU A 48 -2.01 7.74 -4.16
N ARG A 49 -1.46 7.87 -2.96
CA ARG A 49 -0.01 7.87 -2.71
C ARG A 49 0.35 6.73 -1.78
N TRP A 50 1.05 5.74 -2.30
CA TRP A 50 1.48 4.59 -1.51
C TRP A 50 2.79 4.92 -0.79
N ARG A 51 2.74 4.89 0.55
CA ARG A 51 3.87 5.21 1.41
C ARG A 51 4.43 3.92 2.05
N PRO A 52 5.75 3.76 2.11
CA PRO A 52 6.38 2.54 2.55
C PRO A 52 6.25 2.35 4.06
N PHE A 53 6.10 1.10 4.47
CA PHE A 53 6.22 0.66 5.86
C PHE A 53 6.77 -0.75 5.87
N GLN A 54 7.64 -1.07 6.82
CA GLN A 54 8.09 -2.44 7.04
C GLN A 54 7.52 -2.95 8.36
N LEU A 55 6.68 -3.98 8.30
CA LEU A 55 6.22 -4.69 9.49
C LEU A 55 7.38 -5.30 10.28
N ASP A 56 8.47 -5.62 9.60
CA ASP A 56 9.68 -6.13 10.19
C ASP A 56 10.92 -5.72 9.37
N PRO A 57 11.53 -4.57 9.70
CA PRO A 57 12.75 -4.11 9.01
C PRO A 57 13.98 -4.95 9.38
N THR A 58 13.89 -5.89 10.33
CA THR A 58 15.02 -6.70 10.78
C THR A 58 15.26 -7.94 9.93
N ILE A 59 14.31 -8.31 9.07
CA ILE A 59 14.46 -9.44 8.14
C ILE A 59 15.63 -9.14 7.19
N PRO A 60 16.62 -10.04 7.03
CA PRO A 60 17.76 -9.83 6.14
C PRO A 60 17.33 -9.80 4.67
N ALA A 61 18.17 -9.23 3.80
CA ALA A 61 17.88 -9.12 2.35
C ALA A 61 17.55 -10.46 1.68
N GLY A 62 18.18 -11.57 2.11
CA GLY A 62 17.89 -12.92 1.60
C GLY A 62 16.54 -13.53 2.06
N GLY A 63 15.83 -12.83 2.94
CA GLY A 63 14.62 -13.32 3.60
C GLY A 63 14.91 -14.42 4.62
N ILE A 64 13.85 -14.94 5.22
CA ILE A 64 13.88 -16.08 6.14
C ILE A 64 12.75 -17.05 5.83
N ASP A 65 12.86 -18.28 6.32
CA ASP A 65 11.78 -19.26 6.22
C ASP A 65 10.49 -18.70 6.85
N ARG A 66 9.40 -18.78 6.08
CA ARG A 66 8.15 -18.16 6.46
C ARG A 66 7.49 -18.81 7.65
N ASN A 67 7.49 -20.15 7.72
CA ASN A 67 6.80 -20.87 8.77
C ASN A 67 7.51 -20.64 10.11
N LEU A 68 8.83 -20.78 10.13
CA LEU A 68 9.65 -20.49 11.31
C LEU A 68 9.49 -19.04 11.77
N TYR A 69 9.44 -18.08 10.82
CA TYR A 69 9.20 -16.68 11.15
C TYR A 69 7.84 -16.47 11.84
N LEU A 70 6.77 -17.02 11.26
CA LEU A 70 5.42 -16.85 11.78
C LEU A 70 5.24 -17.55 13.12
N GLU A 71 5.80 -18.73 13.31
CA GLU A 71 5.77 -19.45 14.58
C GLU A 71 6.50 -18.65 15.67
N ARG A 72 7.68 -18.10 15.39
CA ARG A 72 8.38 -17.22 16.33
C ARG A 72 7.57 -15.96 16.66
N LYS A 73 6.90 -15.38 15.67
CA LYS A 73 6.12 -14.15 15.83
C LYS A 73 4.80 -14.35 16.58
N PHE A 74 4.14 -15.48 16.36
CA PHE A 74 2.78 -15.73 16.85
C PHE A 74 2.67 -16.90 17.83
N GLY A 75 3.78 -17.55 18.17
CA GLY A 75 3.91 -18.57 19.21
C GLY A 75 4.03 -19.99 18.67
N ASN A 76 3.10 -20.45 17.83
CA ASN A 76 3.09 -21.81 17.29
C ASN A 76 2.27 -21.93 15.99
N SER A 77 2.40 -23.07 15.30
CA SER A 77 1.73 -23.34 14.03
C SER A 77 0.19 -23.31 14.11
N ALA A 78 -0.40 -23.79 15.21
CA ALA A 78 -1.85 -23.76 15.40
C ALA A 78 -2.38 -22.33 15.48
N ARG A 79 -1.69 -21.45 16.22
CA ARG A 79 -2.03 -20.03 16.32
C ARG A 79 -1.86 -19.31 14.99
N VAL A 80 -0.81 -19.64 14.23
CA VAL A 80 -0.60 -19.14 12.88
C VAL A 80 -1.77 -19.53 11.96
N ALA A 81 -2.19 -20.80 11.99
CA ALA A 81 -3.31 -21.30 11.20
C ALA A 81 -4.63 -20.59 11.53
N GLU A 82 -4.90 -20.35 12.81
CA GLU A 82 -6.07 -19.59 13.27
C GLU A 82 -6.07 -18.14 12.75
N ILE A 83 -4.93 -17.46 12.86
CA ILE A 83 -4.79 -16.08 12.35
C ILE A 83 -5.00 -16.06 10.84
N GLN A 84 -4.38 -16.99 10.11
CA GLN A 84 -4.53 -17.09 8.65
C GLN A 84 -5.97 -17.43 8.23
N ALA A 85 -6.69 -18.25 8.99
CA ALA A 85 -8.10 -18.56 8.73
C ALA A 85 -8.97 -17.29 8.81
N ARG A 86 -8.80 -16.48 9.86
CA ARG A 86 -9.51 -15.19 10.01
C ARG A 86 -9.20 -14.23 8.87
N VAL A 87 -7.94 -14.18 8.44
CA VAL A 87 -7.52 -13.34 7.30
C VAL A 87 -8.10 -13.85 5.98
N ARG A 88 -8.18 -15.18 5.78
CA ARG A 88 -8.84 -15.78 4.61
C ARG A 88 -10.31 -15.44 4.55
N GLU A 89 -11.02 -15.54 5.66
CA GLU A 89 -12.43 -15.17 5.78
C GLU A 89 -12.64 -13.70 5.36
N ALA A 90 -11.91 -12.78 5.98
CA ALA A 90 -11.98 -11.36 5.64
C ALA A 90 -11.51 -11.06 4.20
N GLY A 91 -10.56 -11.85 3.66
CA GLY A 91 -10.11 -11.75 2.27
C GLY A 91 -11.18 -12.20 1.28
N HIS A 92 -11.92 -13.26 1.59
CA HIS A 92 -12.99 -13.80 0.77
C HIS A 92 -14.13 -12.77 0.60
N GLU A 93 -14.50 -12.06 1.67
CA GLU A 93 -15.48 -10.96 1.62
C GLU A 93 -15.15 -9.88 0.59
N VAL A 94 -13.86 -9.69 0.28
CA VAL A 94 -13.38 -8.70 -0.67
C VAL A 94 -12.74 -9.32 -1.93
N GLY A 95 -13.01 -10.60 -2.18
CA GLY A 95 -12.60 -11.31 -3.40
C GLY A 95 -11.09 -11.61 -3.50
N ILE A 96 -10.37 -11.73 -2.38
CA ILE A 96 -8.94 -12.09 -2.37
C ILE A 96 -8.79 -13.61 -2.08
N PRO A 97 -8.29 -14.40 -3.05
CA PRO A 97 -8.03 -15.82 -2.85
C PRO A 97 -6.63 -16.02 -2.24
N PHE A 98 -6.47 -15.70 -0.95
CA PHE A 98 -5.18 -15.88 -0.26
C PHE A 98 -4.69 -17.33 -0.35
N ALA A 99 -3.47 -17.52 -0.86
CA ALA A 99 -2.80 -18.80 -1.01
C ALA A 99 -1.54 -18.85 -0.13
N PHE A 100 -1.72 -18.70 1.19
CA PHE A 100 -0.61 -18.62 2.16
C PHE A 100 0.34 -19.80 2.12
N GLU A 101 -0.18 -20.96 1.71
CA GLU A 101 0.47 -22.25 1.58
C GLU A 101 1.51 -22.28 0.46
N LYS A 102 1.39 -21.37 -0.53
CA LYS A 102 2.38 -21.19 -1.59
C LYS A 102 3.58 -20.35 -1.12
N ILE A 103 3.41 -19.55 -0.07
CA ILE A 103 4.43 -18.59 0.37
C ILE A 103 5.50 -19.32 1.19
N ARG A 104 6.72 -19.37 0.67
CA ARG A 104 7.83 -20.07 1.33
C ARG A 104 8.73 -19.17 2.17
N LYS A 105 8.83 -17.89 1.82
CA LYS A 105 9.73 -16.93 2.47
C LYS A 105 9.00 -15.73 3.03
N SER A 106 9.50 -15.21 4.14
CA SER A 106 9.24 -13.85 4.60
C SER A 106 10.39 -12.97 4.09
N PRO A 107 10.17 -12.16 3.04
CA PRO A 107 11.22 -11.34 2.44
C PRO A 107 11.44 -10.04 3.20
N ASN A 108 12.62 -9.43 3.04
CA ASN A 108 12.77 -8.00 3.30
C ASN A 108 12.05 -7.22 2.19
N THR A 109 11.20 -6.26 2.56
CA THR A 109 10.33 -5.55 1.62
C THR A 109 10.91 -4.22 1.10
N LEU A 110 12.15 -3.87 1.44
CA LEU A 110 12.73 -2.57 1.11
C LEU A 110 12.82 -2.35 -0.41
N ASP A 111 13.35 -3.30 -1.17
CA ASP A 111 13.45 -3.19 -2.63
C ASP A 111 12.05 -3.17 -3.29
N ALA A 112 11.07 -3.88 -2.72
CA ALA A 112 9.68 -3.80 -3.18
C ALA A 112 9.06 -2.41 -2.94
N HIS A 113 9.41 -1.76 -1.82
CA HIS A 113 9.00 -0.37 -1.53
C HIS A 113 9.69 0.65 -2.42
N ARG A 114 10.97 0.45 -2.72
CA ARG A 114 11.69 1.26 -3.72
C ARG A 114 11.02 1.19 -5.08
N LEU A 115 10.63 0.00 -5.52
CA LEU A 115 9.88 -0.19 -6.77
C LEU A 115 8.55 0.60 -6.79
N ILE A 116 7.78 0.55 -5.71
CA ILE A 116 6.55 1.35 -5.56
C ILE A 116 6.87 2.84 -5.64
N ARG A 117 7.95 3.29 -5.00
CA ARG A 117 8.38 4.70 -5.04
C ARG A 117 8.75 5.15 -6.46
N TRP A 118 9.51 4.36 -7.21
CA TRP A 118 9.90 4.69 -8.59
C TRP A 118 8.68 4.82 -9.51
N ALA A 119 7.65 4.01 -9.28
CA ALA A 119 6.42 4.04 -10.05
C ALA A 119 5.57 5.30 -9.84
N HIS A 120 5.91 6.15 -8.86
CA HIS A 120 5.19 7.40 -8.62
C HIS A 120 5.33 8.37 -9.80
N SER A 121 6.53 8.51 -10.37
CA SER A 121 6.80 9.48 -11.46
C SER A 121 6.06 9.16 -12.76
N THR A 122 5.63 7.91 -12.94
CA THR A 122 4.89 7.42 -14.11
C THR A 122 3.40 7.22 -13.82
N GLY A 123 2.92 7.56 -12.61
CA GLY A 123 1.54 7.35 -12.19
C GLY A 123 1.14 5.87 -12.08
N ARG A 124 2.12 4.96 -11.93
CA ARG A 124 1.93 3.50 -11.90
C ARG A 124 1.99 2.88 -10.50
N GLN A 125 2.03 3.73 -9.47
CA GLN A 125 2.20 3.31 -8.08
C GLN A 125 1.18 2.26 -7.62
N THR A 126 -0.11 2.48 -7.92
CA THR A 126 -1.20 1.58 -7.53
C THR A 126 -1.13 0.23 -8.26
N GLN A 127 -0.71 0.23 -9.53
CA GLN A 127 -0.56 -0.97 -10.35
C GLN A 127 0.59 -1.83 -9.84
N VAL A 128 1.74 -1.21 -9.53
CA VAL A 128 2.88 -1.89 -8.90
C VAL A 128 2.50 -2.46 -7.54
N LYS A 129 1.81 -1.66 -6.70
CA LYS A 129 1.36 -2.13 -5.38
C LYS A 129 0.45 -3.36 -5.50
N GLU A 130 -0.53 -3.32 -6.41
CA GLU A 130 -1.41 -4.45 -6.69
C GLU A 130 -0.63 -5.68 -7.15
N ALA A 131 0.27 -5.53 -8.12
CA ALA A 131 1.05 -6.64 -8.66
C ALA A 131 1.95 -7.30 -7.59
N LEU A 132 2.58 -6.52 -6.72
CA LEU A 132 3.38 -7.04 -5.60
C LEU A 132 2.53 -7.80 -4.57
N LEU A 133 1.34 -7.26 -4.23
CA LEU A 133 0.41 -7.92 -3.31
C LEU A 133 -0.07 -9.26 -3.90
N ARG A 134 -0.42 -9.30 -5.19
CA ARG A 134 -0.82 -10.54 -5.88
C ARG A 134 0.32 -11.56 -5.95
N LEU A 135 1.51 -11.12 -6.38
CA LEU A 135 2.70 -11.96 -6.46
C LEU A 135 2.95 -12.67 -5.14
N TYR A 136 2.90 -11.95 -4.02
CA TYR A 136 3.15 -12.53 -2.71
C TYR A 136 1.99 -13.38 -2.19
N PHE A 137 0.76 -12.87 -2.22
CA PHE A 137 -0.36 -13.49 -1.52
C PHE A 137 -1.16 -14.53 -2.32
N ILE A 138 -1.07 -14.51 -3.65
CA ILE A 138 -1.83 -15.39 -4.54
C ILE A 138 -0.89 -16.35 -5.26
N ASP A 139 0.27 -15.84 -5.72
CA ASP A 139 1.21 -16.61 -6.52
C ASP A 139 2.32 -17.25 -5.67
N GLY A 140 2.58 -16.72 -4.47
CA GLY A 140 3.61 -17.23 -3.55
C GLY A 140 5.03 -16.82 -3.92
N GLY A 141 5.19 -15.79 -4.75
CA GLY A 141 6.48 -15.28 -5.19
C GLY A 141 7.29 -14.62 -4.08
N ASP A 142 8.62 -14.64 -4.24
CA ASP A 142 9.57 -14.03 -3.32
C ASP A 142 9.78 -12.55 -3.67
N LEU A 143 9.30 -11.64 -2.82
CA LEU A 143 9.49 -10.19 -3.01
C LEU A 143 10.93 -9.72 -2.71
N GLY A 144 11.79 -10.60 -2.20
CA GLY A 144 13.24 -10.34 -2.08
C GLY A 144 14.02 -10.67 -3.36
N ASP A 145 13.39 -11.33 -4.35
CA ASP A 145 14.01 -11.63 -5.63
C ASP A 145 13.94 -10.41 -6.57
N ARG A 146 15.09 -9.79 -6.83
CA ARG A 146 15.21 -8.65 -7.76
C ARG A 146 14.70 -8.97 -9.16
N ALA A 147 14.88 -10.19 -9.65
CA ALA A 147 14.36 -10.56 -10.96
C ALA A 147 12.83 -10.59 -10.96
N ALA A 148 12.19 -11.03 -9.87
CA ALA A 148 10.74 -10.95 -9.70
C ALA A 148 10.24 -9.51 -9.63
N LEU A 149 10.94 -8.63 -8.89
CA LEU A 149 10.60 -7.21 -8.80
C LEU A 149 10.70 -6.51 -10.16
N ILE A 150 11.74 -6.79 -10.94
CA ILE A 150 11.90 -6.25 -12.30
C ILE A 150 10.74 -6.70 -13.20
N ARG A 151 10.36 -7.99 -13.17
CA ARG A 151 9.21 -8.49 -13.95
C ARG A 151 7.92 -7.74 -13.60
N VAL A 152 7.65 -7.56 -12.30
CA VAL A 152 6.49 -6.79 -11.83
C VAL A 152 6.51 -5.35 -12.33
N GLY A 153 7.68 -4.71 -12.27
CA GLY A 153 7.83 -3.35 -12.77
C GLY A 153 7.57 -3.24 -14.28
N GLU A 154 8.08 -4.17 -15.08
CA GLU A 154 7.87 -4.18 -16.53
C GLU A 154 6.40 -4.39 -16.90
N GLU A 155 5.74 -5.36 -16.27
CA GLU A 155 4.32 -5.67 -16.48
C GLU A 155 3.42 -4.47 -16.14
N THR A 156 3.89 -3.57 -15.27
CA THR A 156 3.17 -2.36 -14.86
C THR A 156 3.63 -1.10 -15.61
N GLY A 157 4.60 -1.22 -16.52
CA GLY A 157 5.03 -0.17 -17.44
C GLY A 157 6.30 0.60 -17.02
N LEU A 158 7.11 0.05 -16.13
CA LEU A 158 8.42 0.60 -15.77
C LEU A 158 9.53 0.05 -16.68
N ASP A 159 10.57 0.85 -16.89
CA ASP A 159 11.70 0.47 -17.74
C ASP A 159 12.66 -0.50 -17.01
N ARG A 160 12.86 -1.70 -17.57
CA ARG A 160 13.75 -2.73 -17.02
C ARG A 160 15.15 -2.22 -16.74
N ARG A 161 15.74 -1.49 -17.69
CA ARG A 161 17.13 -1.04 -17.60
C ARG A 161 17.29 -0.04 -16.46
N VAL A 162 16.35 0.90 -16.34
CA VAL A 162 16.31 1.86 -15.23
C VAL A 162 16.16 1.15 -13.88
N MET A 163 15.23 0.21 -13.76
CA MET A 163 15.04 -0.54 -12.50
C MET A 163 16.26 -1.37 -12.12
N THR A 164 16.90 -2.03 -13.10
CA THR A 164 18.12 -2.81 -12.85
C THR A 164 19.23 -1.92 -12.31
N GLN A 165 19.45 -0.77 -12.94
CA GLN A 165 20.44 0.22 -12.50
C GLN A 165 20.14 0.74 -11.09
N LEU A 166 18.89 1.11 -10.80
CA LEU A 166 18.50 1.61 -9.49
C LEU A 166 18.68 0.54 -8.40
N LEU A 167 18.30 -0.72 -8.66
CA LEU A 167 18.49 -1.82 -7.72
C LEU A 167 19.98 -2.09 -7.41
N GLU A 168 20.84 -1.95 -8.41
CA GLU A 168 22.30 -2.11 -8.26
C GLU A 168 22.94 -0.94 -7.51
N ASP A 169 22.58 0.29 -7.86
CA ASP A 169 23.16 1.52 -7.31
C ASP A 169 22.79 1.74 -5.83
N GLY A 170 21.52 1.52 -5.46
CA GLY A 170 21.09 1.61 -4.06
C GLY A 170 21.04 3.02 -3.47
N SER A 171 21.23 4.09 -4.26
CA SER A 171 21.33 5.47 -3.74
C SER A 171 20.08 5.98 -3.01
N ASP A 172 18.90 5.44 -3.32
CA ASP A 172 17.63 5.83 -2.69
C ASP A 172 17.25 4.96 -1.49
N VAL A 173 18.07 3.96 -1.11
CA VAL A 173 17.83 3.08 0.05
C VAL A 173 17.65 3.88 1.33
N THR A 174 18.59 4.79 1.64
CA THR A 174 18.54 5.62 2.84
C THR A 174 17.29 6.48 2.88
N ALA A 175 16.91 7.08 1.75
CA ALA A 175 15.71 7.91 1.66
C ALA A 175 14.41 7.12 1.95
N VAL A 176 14.31 5.87 1.46
CA VAL A 176 13.15 5.02 1.75
C VAL A 176 13.14 4.57 3.21
N GLN A 177 14.30 4.26 3.79
CA GLN A 177 14.40 3.92 5.21
C GLN A 177 14.02 5.10 6.12
N GLU A 178 14.45 6.31 5.78
CA GLU A 178 14.08 7.54 6.49
C GLU A 178 12.57 7.82 6.40
N GLU A 179 11.96 7.54 5.25
CA GLU A 179 10.52 7.67 5.05
C GLU A 179 9.74 6.69 5.95
N ILE A 180 10.15 5.42 6.00
CA ILE A 180 9.58 4.42 6.91
C ILE A 180 9.73 4.86 8.37
N ALA A 181 10.93 5.32 8.76
CA ALA A 181 11.19 5.79 10.12
C ALA A 181 10.35 7.04 10.46
N THR A 182 10.10 7.91 9.49
CA THR A 182 9.23 9.08 9.66
C THR A 182 7.79 8.67 9.94
N ALA A 183 7.24 7.68 9.21
CA ALA A 183 5.89 7.18 9.46
C ALA A 183 5.74 6.64 10.90
N VAL A 184 6.74 5.90 11.39
CA VAL A 184 6.77 5.42 12.78
C VAL A 184 6.83 6.57 13.78
N ARG A 185 7.68 7.59 13.55
CA ARG A 185 7.75 8.79 14.43
C ARG A 185 6.45 9.59 14.45
N LEU A 186 5.69 9.57 13.36
CA LEU A 186 4.37 10.19 13.27
C LEU A 186 3.25 9.33 13.92
N GLY A 187 3.62 8.24 14.61
CA GLY A 187 2.69 7.42 15.38
C GLY A 187 2.05 6.27 14.61
N VAL A 188 2.47 5.99 13.37
CA VAL A 188 1.99 4.82 12.63
C VAL A 188 2.61 3.56 13.23
N SER A 189 1.81 2.84 14.03
CA SER A 189 2.21 1.59 14.71
C SER A 189 1.67 0.33 14.02
N GLY A 190 0.86 0.48 12.97
CA GLY A 190 0.28 -0.62 12.22
C GLY A 190 -0.25 -0.15 10.86
N VAL A 191 -0.39 -1.11 9.93
CA VAL A 191 -0.79 -0.85 8.54
C VAL A 191 -1.90 -1.81 8.09
N PRO A 192 -2.80 -1.41 7.16
CA PRO A 192 -2.79 -0.15 6.42
C PRO A 192 -3.19 1.03 7.29
N PHE A 193 -2.70 2.22 6.96
CA PHE A 193 -3.04 3.47 7.63
C PHE A 193 -3.33 4.51 6.55
N PHE A 194 -4.56 5.02 6.52
CA PHE A 194 -5.04 5.95 5.50
C PHE A 194 -5.01 7.37 6.05
N ILE A 195 -4.47 8.32 5.28
CA ILE A 195 -4.41 9.74 5.63
C ILE A 195 -5.05 10.53 4.50
N PHE A 196 -6.14 11.22 4.79
CA PHE A 196 -6.94 12.01 3.85
C PHE A 196 -6.55 13.48 3.97
N ASP A 197 -6.05 14.06 2.88
CA ASP A 197 -5.54 15.44 2.76
C ASP A 197 -4.62 15.89 3.91
N SER A 198 -3.84 14.96 4.47
CA SER A 198 -2.97 15.23 5.62
C SER A 198 -3.72 15.75 6.87
N LYS A 199 -5.04 15.57 6.95
CA LYS A 199 -5.92 16.09 8.02
C LYS A 199 -6.54 14.98 8.86
N PHE A 200 -7.10 13.97 8.22
CA PHE A 200 -7.81 12.88 8.89
C PHE A 200 -7.09 11.56 8.67
N ALA A 201 -6.98 10.76 9.72
CA ALA A 201 -6.34 9.46 9.67
C ALA A 201 -7.33 8.34 10.04
N VAL A 202 -7.26 7.23 9.32
CA VAL A 202 -8.02 6.01 9.59
C VAL A 202 -7.06 4.83 9.71
N PRO A 203 -6.81 4.32 10.93
CA PRO A 203 -5.95 3.16 11.13
C PRO A 203 -6.67 1.84 10.82
N GLY A 204 -5.97 0.94 10.15
CA GLY A 204 -6.41 -0.43 9.88
C GLY A 204 -7.34 -0.57 8.66
N ALA A 205 -7.63 -1.81 8.29
CA ALA A 205 -8.49 -2.18 7.17
C ALA A 205 -10.00 -2.03 7.53
N GLN A 206 -10.41 -0.80 7.84
CA GLN A 206 -11.78 -0.43 8.18
C GLN A 206 -12.76 -0.70 7.02
N SER A 207 -14.05 -0.80 7.33
CA SER A 207 -15.09 -1.02 6.32
C SER A 207 -15.13 0.10 5.28
N ALA A 208 -15.68 -0.20 4.10
CA ALA A 208 -15.90 0.82 3.08
C ALA A 208 -16.78 1.98 3.60
N ASP A 209 -17.73 1.72 4.49
CA ASP A 209 -18.59 2.76 5.09
C ASP A 209 -17.78 3.75 5.93
N VAL A 210 -16.84 3.26 6.75
CA VAL A 210 -15.95 4.12 7.55
C VAL A 210 -15.05 4.96 6.64
N LEU A 211 -14.52 4.36 5.57
CA LEU A 211 -13.67 5.06 4.62
C LEU A 211 -14.45 6.12 3.83
N VAL A 212 -15.70 5.84 3.42
CA VAL A 212 -16.60 6.83 2.82
C VAL A 212 -16.87 7.99 3.78
N ALA A 213 -17.18 7.70 5.04
CA ALA A 213 -17.42 8.74 6.03
C ALA A 213 -16.17 9.62 6.25
N ALA A 214 -14.96 9.04 6.21
CA ALA A 214 -13.72 9.80 6.28
C ALA A 214 -13.49 10.69 5.04
N ILE A 215 -13.77 10.17 3.84
CA ILE A 215 -13.72 10.93 2.58
C ILE A 215 -14.67 12.14 2.67
N ASP A 216 -15.95 11.89 2.98
CA ASP A 216 -16.98 12.93 3.04
C ASP A 216 -16.65 14.00 4.09
N LYS A 217 -16.19 13.58 5.27
CA LYS A 217 -15.76 14.50 6.33
C LYS A 217 -14.57 15.37 5.90
N THR A 218 -13.63 14.80 5.16
CA THR A 218 -12.46 15.55 4.66
C THR A 218 -12.89 16.64 3.70
N LEU A 219 -13.81 16.32 2.79
CA LEU A 219 -14.35 17.26 1.81
C LEU A 219 -15.18 18.39 2.47
N GLN A 220 -15.92 18.09 3.54
CA GLN A 220 -16.67 19.11 4.30
C GLN A 220 -15.76 20.05 5.11
N ALA A 221 -14.55 19.61 5.45
CA ALA A 221 -13.57 20.41 6.21
C ALA A 221 -12.66 21.26 5.30
N GLU A 222 -12.91 21.29 4.00
CA GLU A 222 -12.32 22.29 3.11
C GLU A 222 -13.08 23.61 3.31
N PRO A 223 -12.41 24.72 3.70
CA PRO A 223 -13.10 25.99 3.85
C PRO A 223 -13.70 26.40 2.51
N GLU A 224 -15.00 26.65 2.51
CA GLU A 224 -15.69 27.36 1.43
C GLU A 224 -14.95 28.70 1.27
N VAL A 225 -14.28 28.89 0.12
CA VAL A 225 -13.52 30.13 -0.12
C VAL A 225 -14.53 31.28 -0.04
N ALA A 226 -14.42 32.10 1.01
CA ALA A 226 -15.17 33.33 1.13
C ALA A 226 -14.81 34.20 -0.07
N THR A 227 -15.71 34.26 -1.05
CA THR A 227 -15.65 35.20 -2.17
C THR A 227 -15.91 36.59 -1.60
N ALA A 228 -14.83 37.37 -1.45
CA ALA A 228 -14.90 38.82 -1.28
C ALA A 228 -15.09 39.51 -2.64
#